data_AF-A0A2U8FC69-F1
#
_entry.id   AF-A0A2U8FC69-F1
#
_cell.length_a   1.000
_cell.length_b   1.000
_cell.length_c   1.000
_cell.angle_alpha   90.00
_cell.angle_beta   90.00
_cell.angle_gamma   90.00
#
_symmetry.space_group_name_H-M   'P 1'
#
loop_
_entity.id
_entity.type
_entity.pdbx_description
1 polymer ?
#
loop_
_entity_poly.entity_id
_entity_poly.type
_entity_poly.pdbx_seq_one_letter_code
_entity_poly.pdbx_strand_id
1 'polypeptide(L)'
;MFNIVFSADNNYIKYVAVLISSIIKNTQRERGFKDFCEADYGLIGYDKLNFETLSDEEKCEGYVFYILSEDISLENEQKLNTLASELNKSYP
;
A
#
# COMPACT_ATOMS: atom_id res chain seq x y z
N MET A 1 1.67 -4.54 -8.08
CA MET A 1 1.34 -3.46 -7.12
C MET A 1 0.63 -4.03 -5.90
N PHE A 2 0.94 -3.50 -4.72
CA PHE A 2 0.28 -3.89 -3.46
C PHE A 2 -0.88 -2.97 -3.15
N ASN A 3 -2.10 -3.51 -3.13
CA ASN A 3 -3.31 -2.77 -2.78
C ASN A 3 -3.64 -3.01 -1.30
N ILE A 4 -3.68 -1.94 -0.50
CA ILE A 4 -3.99 -2.02 0.94
C ILE A 4 -5.17 -1.11 1.24
N VAL A 5 -6.20 -1.66 1.88
CA VAL A 5 -7.44 -0.94 2.19
C VAL A 5 -7.53 -0.71 3.70
N PHE A 6 -7.80 0.53 4.09
CA PHE A 6 -8.14 0.93 5.45
C PHE A 6 -9.55 1.50 5.49
N SER A 7 -10.22 1.31 6.63
CA SER A 7 -11.44 2.04 6.96
C SER A 7 -11.18 2.85 8.22
N ALA A 8 -11.33 4.16 8.12
CA ALA A 8 -11.07 5.09 9.22
C ALA A 8 -11.80 6.40 9.00
N ASP A 9 -12.27 7.02 10.09
CA ASP A 9 -12.81 8.37 10.06
C ASP A 9 -11.69 9.44 10.15
N ASN A 10 -12.09 10.71 10.12
CA ASN A 10 -11.19 11.84 10.28
C ASN A 10 -10.39 11.84 11.61
N ASN A 11 -10.90 11.23 12.68
CA ASN A 11 -10.23 11.18 13.99
C ASN A 11 -9.11 10.14 14.03
N TYR A 12 -9.31 9.03 13.29
CA TYR A 12 -8.39 7.90 13.26
C TYR A 12 -7.36 7.98 12.13
N ILE A 13 -7.52 8.89 11.18
CA ILE A 13 -6.63 9.07 10.01
C ILE A 13 -5.15 9.24 10.38
N LYS A 14 -4.87 9.90 11.52
CA LYS A 14 -3.50 10.09 12.03
C LYS A 14 -2.82 8.78 12.42
N TYR A 15 -3.58 7.78 12.86
CA TYR A 15 -3.05 6.45 13.16
C TYR A 15 -2.86 5.64 11.88
N VAL A 16 -3.76 5.80 10.89
CA VAL A 16 -3.58 5.23 9.55
C VAL A 16 -2.29 5.74 8.91
N ALA A 17 -2.00 7.04 9.03
CA ALA A 17 -0.74 7.63 8.55
C ALA A 17 0.51 6.97 9.16
N VAL A 18 0.48 6.67 10.46
CA VAL A 18 1.58 5.95 11.14
C VAL A 18 1.69 4.52 10.61
N LEU A 19 0.56 3.85 10.40
CA LEU A 19 0.54 2.49 9.87
C LEU A 19 1.10 2.41 8.44
N ILE A 20 0.67 3.31 7.55
CA ILE A 20 1.21 3.47 6.19
C ILE A 20 2.73 3.66 6.23
N SER A 21 3.19 4.58 7.09
CA SER A 21 4.62 4.84 7.27
C SER A 21 5.38 3.60 7.75
N SER A 22 4.80 2.84 8.67
CA SER A 22 5.39 1.62 9.20
C SER A 22 5.49 0.53 8.13
N ILE A 23 4.45 0.36 7.31
CA ILE A 23 4.44 -0.60 6.20
C ILE A 23 5.59 -0.27 5.25
N ILE A 24 5.64 0.95 4.73
CA ILE A 24 6.66 1.36 3.75
C ILE A 24 8.08 1.25 4.32
N LYS A 25 8.31 1.66 5.58
CA LYS A 25 9.63 1.61 6.20
C LYS A 25 10.14 0.19 6.47
N ASN A 26 9.23 -0.77 6.64
CA ASN A 26 9.57 -2.16 6.89
C ASN A 26 9.46 -3.05 5.64
N THR A 27 9.08 -2.48 4.49
CA THR A 27 9.14 -3.17 3.19
C THR A 27 10.60 -3.56 2.89
N GLN A 28 10.82 -4.84 2.60
CA GLN A 28 12.10 -5.35 2.12
C GLN A 28 12.30 -4.86 0.68
N ARG A 29 13.25 -3.95 0.45
CA ARG A 29 13.44 -3.30 -0.85
C ARG A 29 14.19 -4.17 -1.87
N GLU A 30 14.76 -5.26 -1.38
CA GLU A 30 15.53 -6.24 -2.13
C GLU A 30 14.61 -7.22 -2.87
N ARG A 31 13.30 -7.19 -2.58
CA ARG A 31 12.28 -8.04 -3.19
C ARG A 31 11.17 -7.15 -3.75
N GLY A 32 10.84 -7.35 -5.01
CA GLY A 32 9.75 -6.63 -5.68
C GLY A 32 8.42 -7.38 -5.63
N PHE A 33 7.40 -6.78 -6.22
CA PHE A 33 6.08 -7.37 -6.39
C PHE A 33 6.12 -8.65 -7.23
N LYS A 34 7.03 -8.75 -8.21
CA LYS A 34 7.23 -9.99 -8.97
C LYS A 34 7.73 -11.13 -8.08
N ASP A 35 8.73 -10.86 -7.25
CA ASP A 35 9.25 -11.85 -6.29
C ASP A 35 8.18 -12.30 -5.31
N PHE A 36 7.28 -11.39 -4.90
CA PHE A 36 6.11 -11.72 -4.11
C PHE A 36 5.15 -12.67 -4.85
N CYS A 37 4.81 -12.38 -6.10
CA CYS A 37 3.93 -13.25 -6.89
C CYS A 37 4.54 -14.65 -7.11
N GLU A 38 5.86 -14.74 -7.22
CA GLU A 38 6.59 -15.98 -7.48
C GLU A 38 6.97 -16.77 -6.22
N ALA A 39 6.88 -16.17 -5.03
CA ALA A 39 7.17 -16.86 -3.78
C ALA A 39 6.08 -17.87 -3.41
N ASP A 40 6.47 -18.94 -2.72
CA ASP A 40 5.55 -19.89 -2.11
C ASP A 40 5.38 -19.53 -0.63
N TYR A 41 4.25 -18.94 -0.30
CA TYR A 41 3.93 -18.50 1.06
C TYR A 41 3.09 -19.51 1.83
N GLY A 42 2.68 -20.64 1.23
CA GLY A 42 1.85 -21.65 1.90
C GLY A 42 0.52 -21.12 2.46
N LEU A 43 -0.03 -20.05 1.86
CA LEU A 43 -1.28 -19.43 2.31
C LEU A 43 -2.47 -20.33 1.95
N ILE A 44 -3.15 -20.87 2.95
CA ILE A 44 -4.31 -21.74 2.77
C ILE A 44 -5.47 -20.92 2.18
N GLY A 45 -5.98 -21.34 1.02
CA GLY A 45 -7.16 -20.75 0.39
C GLY A 45 -6.88 -19.55 -0.51
N TYR A 46 -5.62 -19.29 -0.86
CA TYR A 46 -5.26 -18.29 -1.87
C TYR A 46 -4.45 -18.94 -2.99
N ASP A 47 -4.99 -18.88 -4.21
CA ASP A 47 -4.24 -19.27 -5.40
C ASP A 47 -3.11 -18.27 -5.62
N LYS A 48 -1.95 -18.80 -6.01
CA LYS A 48 -0.78 -17.99 -6.32
C LYS A 48 -1.10 -17.05 -7.48
N LEU A 49 -0.81 -15.77 -7.30
CA LEU A 49 -1.00 -14.77 -8.34
C LEU A 49 0.02 -15.02 -9.46
N ASN A 50 -0.45 -15.29 -10.68
CA ASN A 50 0.44 -15.46 -11.82
C ASN A 50 0.81 -14.08 -12.40
N PHE A 51 2.01 -13.60 -12.07
CA PHE A 51 2.51 -12.29 -12.48
C PHE A 51 2.39 -12.04 -14.00
N GLU A 52 2.63 -13.06 -14.83
CA GLU A 52 2.64 -12.90 -16.28
C GLU A 52 1.24 -12.62 -16.86
N THR A 53 0.18 -13.03 -16.14
CA THR A 53 -1.22 -12.82 -16.55
C THR A 53 -1.80 -11.46 -16.17
N LEU A 54 -1.08 -10.68 -15.35
CA LEU A 54 -1.51 -9.37 -14.89
C LEU A 54 -1.41 -8.31 -15.99
N SER A 55 -2.26 -7.27 -15.90
CA SER A 55 -2.15 -6.07 -16.74
C SER A 55 -0.85 -5.31 -16.46
N ASP A 56 -0.49 -4.40 -17.35
CA ASP A 56 0.71 -3.55 -17.16
C ASP A 56 0.59 -2.68 -15.90
N GLU A 57 -0.62 -2.19 -15.58
CA GLU A 57 -0.90 -1.44 -14.35
C GLU A 57 -0.76 -2.31 -13.10
N GLU A 58 -1.26 -3.54 -13.13
CA GLU A 58 -1.18 -4.47 -12.00
C GLU A 58 0.26 -4.91 -11.73
N LYS A 59 1.09 -4.97 -12.79
CA LYS A 59 2.52 -5.28 -12.72
C LYS A 59 3.36 -4.15 -12.13
N CYS A 60 2.84 -2.92 -12.05
CA CYS A 60 3.58 -1.80 -11.48
C CYS A 60 4.07 -2.10 -10.05
N GLU A 61 5.30 -1.69 -9.75
CA GLU A 61 5.85 -1.77 -8.40
C GLU A 61 5.30 -0.62 -7.55
N GLY A 62 4.96 -0.90 -6.30
CA GLY A 62 4.56 0.12 -5.34
C GLY A 62 3.32 -0.23 -4.56
N TYR A 63 2.90 0.71 -3.71
CA TYR A 63 1.70 0.60 -2.90
C TYR A 63 0.59 1.55 -3.34
N VAL A 64 -0.65 1.06 -3.32
CA VAL A 64 -1.84 1.91 -3.36
C VAL A 64 -2.63 1.70 -2.09
N PHE A 65 -2.73 2.78 -1.30
CA PHE A 65 -3.50 2.81 -0.08
C PHE A 65 -4.87 3.43 -0.34
N TYR A 66 -5.92 2.65 -0.12
CA TYR A 66 -7.29 3.12 -0.17
C TYR A 66 -7.76 3.38 1.26
N ILE A 67 -8.30 4.57 1.51
CA ILE A 67 -8.90 4.91 2.81
C ILE A 67 -10.39 5.15 2.59
N LEU A 68 -11.20 4.25 3.12
CA LEU A 68 -12.65 4.38 3.13
C LEU A 68 -13.06 5.21 4.35
N SER A 69 -13.62 6.39 4.09
CA SER A 69 -14.02 7.35 5.12
C SER A 69 -15.32 8.05 4.73
N GLU A 70 -16.17 8.39 5.71
CA GLU A 70 -17.38 9.18 5.47
C GLU A 70 -17.04 10.66 5.19
N ASP A 71 -16.08 11.21 5.94
CA ASP A 71 -15.58 12.58 5.75
C ASP A 71 -14.13 12.67 6.24
N ILE A 72 -13.31 13.40 5.49
CA ILE A 72 -11.93 13.74 5.83
C ILE A 72 -11.79 15.25 5.67
N SER A 73 -11.35 15.92 6.74
CA SER A 73 -11.04 17.34 6.69
C SER A 73 -9.93 17.63 5.68
N LEU A 74 -10.03 18.77 4.99
CA LEU A 74 -9.02 19.24 4.03
C LEU A 74 -7.60 19.24 4.62
N GLU A 75 -7.47 19.58 5.90
CA GLU A 75 -6.18 19.56 6.61
C GLU A 75 -5.57 18.15 6.65
N ASN A 76 -6.38 17.13 6.97
CA ASN A 76 -5.93 15.75 7.01
C ASN A 76 -5.65 15.19 5.61
N GLU A 77 -6.43 15.58 4.61
CA GLU A 77 -6.15 15.24 3.21
C GLU A 77 -4.79 15.80 2.74
N GLN A 78 -4.52 17.08 3.04
CA GLN A 78 -3.22 17.71 2.73
C GLN A 78 -2.06 17.02 3.44
N LYS A 79 -2.24 16.64 4.70
CA LYS A 79 -1.25 15.87 5.48
C LYS A 79 -1.00 14.49 4.87
N LEU A 80 -2.03 13.80 4.41
CA LEU A 80 -1.89 12.51 3.72
C LEU A 80 -1.17 12.66 2.37
N ASN A 81 -1.47 13.68 1.59
CA ASN A 81 -0.79 13.94 0.31
C ASN A 81 0.69 14.30 0.51
N THR A 82 1.00 15.07 1.55
CA THR A 82 2.38 15.36 1.95
C THR A 82 3.09 14.07 2.39
N LEU A 83 2.43 13.25 3.21
CA LEU A 83 2.96 11.97 3.64
C LEU A 83 3.27 11.04 2.46
N ALA A 84 2.34 10.90 1.52
CA ALA A 84 2.54 10.10 0.31
C ALA A 84 3.75 10.60 -0.49
N SER A 85 3.85 11.92 -0.68
CA SER A 85 4.98 12.54 -1.39
C SER A 85 6.33 12.26 -0.71
N GLU A 86 6.39 12.25 0.63
CA GLU A 86 7.59 11.91 1.38
C GLU A 86 7.93 10.42 1.31
N LEU A 87 6.92 9.54 1.41
CA LEU A 87 7.13 8.10 1.40
C LEU A 87 7.54 7.58 0.02
N ASN A 88 7.06 8.20 -1.07
CA ASN A 88 7.47 7.89 -2.45
C ASN A 88 8.97 8.13 -2.70
N LYS A 89 9.64 8.94 -1.86
CA LYS A 89 11.11 9.10 -1.92
C LYS A 89 11.85 7.86 -1.39
N SER A 90 11.19 7.06 -0.56
CA SER A 90 11.76 5.87 0.08
C SER A 90 11.47 4.59 -0.69
N TYR A 91 10.26 4.45 -1.21
CA TYR A 91 9.80 3.33 -2.01
C TYR A 91 8.62 3.80 -2.88
N PRO A 92 8.59 3.45 -4.17
CA PRO A 92 7.57 3.91 -5.11
C PRO A 92 6.15 3.45 -4.76
#